data_AF-A0A920A7I3-F1
#
_entry.id   AF-A0A920A7I3-F1
#
_cell.length_a   1.000
_cell.length_b   1.000
_cell.length_c   1.000
_cell.angle_alpha   90.00
_cell.angle_beta   90.00
_cell.angle_gamma   90.00
#
_symmetry.space_group_name_H-M   'P 1'
#
loop_
_entity.id
_entity.type
_entity.pdbx_description
1 polymer ?
#
loop_
_entity_poly.entity_id
_entity_poly.type
_entity_poly.pdbx_seq_one_letter_code
_entity_poly.pdbx_strand_id
1 'polypeptide(L)' 'MYALCGFANFSSIGILISGIGAMAPERIKDLIQVSGKALVGATLASCFSGLIAGLFV' A
#
# COMPACT_ATOMS: atom_id res chain seq x y z
N MET A 1 9.69 -9.03 -15.37
CA MET A 1 8.52 -9.59 -14.67
C MET A 1 8.57 -9.33 -13.15
N TYR A 2 9.14 -8.21 -12.69
CA TYR A 2 9.23 -7.86 -11.25
C TYR A 2 8.44 -6.59 -10.87
N ALA A 3 8.07 -5.76 -11.86
CA ALA A 3 7.26 -4.55 -11.66
C ALA A 3 5.78 -4.83 -11.34
N LEU A 4 5.32 -6.08 -11.49
CA LEU A 4 3.94 -6.51 -11.20
C LEU A 4 3.79 -7.15 -9.80
N CYS A 5 4.88 -7.37 -9.06
CA CYS A 5 4.84 -8.00 -7.73
C CYS A 5 4.55 -7.05 -6.56
N GLY A 6 4.29 -5.77 -6.85
CA GLY A 6 3.92 -4.80 -5.83
C GLY A 6 2.40 -4.67 -5.76
N PHE A 7 1.80 -5.24 -4.73
CA PHE A 7 0.40 -5.01 -4.32
C PHE A 7 0.12 -3.53 -3.93
N ALA A 8 0.77 -2.55 -4.56
CA ALA A 8 0.46 -1.13 -4.46
C ALA A 8 -0.78 -0.80 -5.31
N ASN A 9 -1.87 -1.52 -5.03
CA ASN A 9 -3.18 -1.31 -5.61
C ASN A 9 -4.10 -0.80 -4.50
N PHE A 10 -5.12 0.00 -4.84
CA PHE A 10 -6.16 0.43 -3.90
C PHE A 10 -6.74 -0.74 -3.10
N SER A 11 -6.71 -1.95 -3.67
CA SER A 11 -7.06 -3.20 -2.99
C SER A 11 -6.28 -3.46 -1.68
N SER A 12 -4.96 -3.24 -1.63
CA SER A 12 -4.17 -3.50 -0.41
C SER A 12 -4.42 -2.46 0.68
N ILE A 13 -4.61 -1.20 0.28
CA ILE A 13 -5.07 -0.14 1.17
C ILE A 13 -6.48 -0.43 1.68
N GLY A 14 -7.36 -0.94 0.83
CA GLY A 14 -8.69 -1.41 1.20
C GLY A 14 -8.62 -2.48 2.28
N ILE A 15 -7.67 -3.43 2.18
CA ILE A 15 -7.45 -4.46 3.21
C ILE A 15 -6.96 -3.85 4.52
N LEU A 16 -6.00 -2.91 4.48
CA LEU A 16 -5.51 -2.22 5.69
C LEU A 16 -6.62 -1.41 6.36
N ILE A 17 -7.37 -0.62 5.59
CA ILE A 17 -8.50 0.17 6.11
C ILE A 17 -9.59 -0.76 6.65
N SER A 18 -9.86 -1.89 6.01
CA SER A 18 -10.86 -2.86 6.48
C SER A 18 -10.42 -3.54 7.77
N GLY A 19 -9.15 -3.92 7.89
CA GLY A 19 -8.61 -4.56 9.10
C GLY A 19 -8.54 -3.60 10.28
N ILE A 20 -8.01 -2.39 10.09
CA ILE A 20 -7.93 -1.38 11.16
C ILE A 20 -9.31 -0.78 11.44
N GLY A 21 -10.14 -0.60 10.42
CA GLY A 21 -11.51 -0.10 10.55
C GLY A 21 -12.44 -1.04 11.29
N ALA A 22 -12.22 -2.36 11.20
CA ALA A 22 -12.92 -3.34 12.04
C ALA A 22 -12.51 -3.25 13.52
N MET A 23 -11.29 -2.79 13.82
CA MET A 23 -10.75 -2.67 15.17
C MET A 23 -11.06 -1.30 15.81
N ALA A 24 -11.13 -0.23 15.01
CA ALA A 24 -11.41 1.13 15.45
C ALA A 24 -12.21 1.90 14.37
N PRO A 25 -13.55 1.72 14.30
CA PRO A 25 -14.37 2.29 13.25
C PRO A 25 -14.44 3.83 13.26
N GLU A 26 -14.26 4.45 14.44
CA GLU A 26 -14.24 5.91 14.58
C GLU A 26 -13.05 6.57 13.86
N ARG A 27 -11.94 5.83 13.70
CA ARG A 27 -10.70 6.31 13.08
C ARG A 27 -10.65 6.10 11.56
N ILE A 28 -11.66 5.47 10.96
CA ILE A 28 -11.72 5.18 9.52
C ILE A 28 -11.59 6.46 8.68
N LYS A 29 -12.22 7.57 9.10
CA LYS A 29 -12.14 8.84 8.37
C LYS A 29 -10.72 9.41 8.32
N ASP A 30 -9.99 9.28 9.43
CA ASP A 30 -8.59 9.68 9.53
C ASP A 30 -7.73 8.79 8.63
N LEU A 31 -7.93 7.46 8.72
CA LEU A 31 -7.26 6.46 7.88
C LEU A 31 -7.49 6.72 6.39
N ILE A 32 -8.70 7.08 5.96
CA ILE A 32 -9.01 7.43 4.56
C ILE A 32 -8.23 8.67 4.12
N GLN A 33 -8.09 9.70 4.96
CA GLN A 33 -7.28 10.87 4.64
C GLN A 33 -5.79 10.54 4.49
N VAL A 34 -5.24 9.68 5.35
CA VAL A 34 -3.82 9.28 5.25
C VAL A 34 -3.58 8.25 4.15
N SER A 35 -4.61 7.49 3.76
CA SER A 35 -4.51 6.43 2.74
C SER A 35 -4.12 6.94 1.36
N GLY A 36 -4.53 8.15 0.98
CA GLY A 36 -4.09 8.76 -0.28
C GLY A 36 -2.58 9.00 -0.33
N LYS A 37 -1.98 9.45 0.79
CA LYS A 37 -0.53 9.60 0.94
C LYS A 37 0.17 8.24 1.04
N ALA A 38 -0.44 7.29 1.76
CA ALA A 38 0.07 5.93 1.89
C ALA A 38 0.15 5.22 0.53
N LEU A 39 -0.79 5.49 -0.39
CA LEU A 39 -0.78 4.92 -1.73
C LEU A 39 0.49 5.31 -2.50
N VAL A 40 0.81 6.61 -2.52
CA VAL A 40 1.99 7.13 -3.21
C VAL A 40 3.27 6.55 -2.60
N GLY A 41 3.34 6.48 -1.26
CA GLY A 41 4.47 5.86 -0.56
C GLY A 41 4.61 4.36 -0.87
N ALA A 42 3.51 3.62 -0.90
CA ALA A 42 3.50 2.19 -1.19
C ALA A 42 3.89 1.89 -2.65
N THR A 43 3.48 2.72 -3.60
CA THR A 43 3.89 2.61 -5.01
C THR A 43 5.39 2.85 -5.16
N LEU A 44 5.93 3.89 -4.50
CA LEU A 44 7.37 4.16 -4.52
C LEU A 44 8.19 3.04 -3.86
N ALA A 45 7.74 2.54 -2.71
CA ALA A 45 8.38 1.41 -2.03
C ALA A 45 8.37 0.13 -2.87
N SER A 46 7.25 -0.14 -3.56
CA SER A 46 7.13 -1.28 -4.47
C SER A 46 8.04 -1.14 -5.70
N CYS A 47 8.17 0.08 -6.24
CA CYS A 47 9.07 0.37 -7.34
C CYS A 47 10.54 0.18 -6.92
N PHE A 48 10.89 0.60 -5.70
CA PHE A 48 12.23 0.43 -5.14
C PHE A 48 12.57 -1.04 -4.87
N SER A 49 11.66 -1.81 -4.27
CA SER A 49 11.82 -3.26 -4.09
C SER A 49 11.90 -4.00 -5.42
N GLY A 50 11.13 -3.58 -6.44
CA GLY A 50 11.20 -4.14 -7.79
C GLY A 50 12.52 -3.84 -8.51
N LEU A 51 13.09 -2.65 -8.31
CA LEU A 51 14.42 -2.28 -8.80
C LEU A 51 15.50 -3.13 -8.14
N ILE A 52 15.45 -3.30 -6.81
CA ILE A 52 16.41 -4.13 -6.07
C ILE A 52 16.35 -5.59 -6.53
N ALA A 53 15.15 -6.17 -6.67
CA ALA A 53 14.98 -7.54 -7.14
C ALA A 53 15.42 -7.72 -8.60
N GLY A 54 15.21 -6.70 -9.45
CA GLY A 54 15.66 -6.69 -10.84
C GLY A 54 17.17 -6.46 -11.02
N LEU A 55 17.83 -5.81 -10.07
CA LEU A 55 19.29 -5.68 -10.02
C LEU A 55 19.98 -6.95 -9.50
N PHE A 56 19.27 -7.76 -8.72
CA PHE A 56 19.79 -9.02 -8.16
C PHE A 56 19.56 -10.24 -9.05
N VAL A 57 18.87 -10.09 -10.19
CA VAL A 57 18.55 -11.15 -11.16
C VAL A 57 19.36 -11.03 -12.44
#